data_AF-A0A4Q3SZC0-F1
#
_entry.id   AF-A0A4Q3SZC0-F1
#
_cell.length_a   1.000
_cell.length_b   1.000
_cell.length_c   1.000
_cell.angle_alpha   90.00
_cell.angle_beta   90.00
_cell.angle_gamma   90.00
#
_symmetry.space_group_name_H-M   'P 1'
#
loop_
_entity.id
_entity.type
_entity.pdbx_description
1 polymer ?
#
loop_
_entity_poly.entity_id
_entity_poly.type
_entity_poly.pdbx_seq_one_letter_code
_entity_poly.pdbx_strand_id
1 'polypeptide(L)' 'MTPQDYLHLLKQMRWRDVHLIAVSRSGSSVQERLLRTHAKIEAIEAALAEGKPEPRWTVDPDGYPLEIDEASAHL' A
#
# COMPACT_ATOMS: atom_id res chain seq x y z
N MET A 1 5.90 0.00 13.86
CA MET A 1 4.92 0.85 13.15
C MET A 1 3.57 0.20 13.34
N THR A 2 2.57 0.92 13.83
CA THR A 2 1.22 0.37 14.00
C THR A 2 0.49 0.30 12.65
N PRO A 3 -0.61 -0.45 12.51
CA PRO A 3 -1.42 -0.47 11.29
C PRO A 3 -1.98 0.92 10.93
N GLN A 4 -2.30 1.73 11.95
CA GLN A 4 -2.78 3.10 11.76
C GLN A 4 -1.66 4.02 11.27
N ASP A 5 -0.44 3.89 11.80
CA ASP A 5 0.72 4.63 11.28
C ASP A 5 0.98 4.27 9.82
N TYR A 6 0.87 2.98 9.48
CA TYR A 6 1.10 2.49 8.12
C TYR A 6 -0.01 2.95 7.15
N LEU A 7 -1.26 2.94 7.58
CA LEU A 7 -2.39 3.46 6.80
C LEU A 7 -2.23 4.96 6.54
N HIS A 8 -1.78 5.74 7.53
CA HIS A 8 -1.49 7.16 7.35
C HIS A 8 -0.38 7.39 6.33
N LEU A 9 0.71 6.60 6.38
CA LEU A 9 1.80 6.65 5.41
C LEU A 9 1.28 6.39 3.98
N LEU A 10 0.49 5.33 3.79
CA LEU A 10 -0.06 4.99 2.47
C LEU A 10 -0.99 6.08 1.94
N LYS A 11 -1.81 6.71 2.79
CA LYS A 11 -2.66 7.85 2.40
C LYS A 11 -1.84 9.06 1.96
N GLN A 12 -0.73 9.35 2.64
CA GLN A 12 0.21 10.39 2.23
C GLN A 12 0.88 10.08 0.89
N MET A 13 1.31 8.83 0.67
CA MET A 13 1.88 8.38 -0.61
C MET A 13 0.87 8.48 -1.75
N ARG A 14 -0.38 8.05 -1.52
CA ARG A 14 -1.47 8.18 -2.48
C ARG A 14 -1.69 9.64 -2.88
N TRP A 15 -1.74 10.54 -1.90
CA TRP A 15 -1.90 11.98 -2.17
C TRP A 15 -0.76 12.52 -3.03
N ARG A 16 0.49 12.16 -2.71
CA ARG A 16 1.67 12.54 -3.50
C ARG A 16 1.55 12.06 -4.94
N ASP A 17 1.19 10.80 -5.15
CA ASP A 17 1.13 10.20 -6.49
C ASP A 17 -0.01 10.77 -7.33
N VAL A 18 -1.18 11.05 -6.73
CA VAL A 18 -2.28 11.80 -7.38
C VAL A 18 -1.80 13.18 -7.82
N HIS A 19 -1.07 13.88 -6.95
CA HIS A 19 -0.55 15.21 -7.28
C HIS A 19 0.46 15.14 -8.44
N LEU A 20 1.39 14.19 -8.42
CA LEU A 20 2.38 13.98 -9.48
C LEU A 20 1.74 13.68 -10.85
N ILE A 21 0.64 12.92 -10.86
CA ILE A 21 -0.16 12.65 -12.06
C ILE A 21 -0.85 13.92 -12.54
N ALA A 22 -1.48 14.67 -11.64
CA ALA A 22 -2.19 15.90 -11.96
C ALA A 22 -1.25 16.98 -12.55
N VAL A 23 0.00 17.07 -12.10
CA VAL A 23 0.99 18.02 -12.64
C VAL A 23 1.77 17.50 -13.86
N SER A 24 1.30 16.42 -14.51
CA SER A 24 1.81 15.89 -15.79
C SER A 24 3.28 15.46 -15.81
N ARG A 25 3.92 15.23 -14.64
CA ARG A 25 5.34 14.85 -14.53
C ARG A 25 5.59 13.35 -14.34
N SER A 26 4.57 12.52 -14.47
CA SER A 26 4.66 11.13 -14.06
C SER A 26 4.29 10.16 -15.17
N GLY A 27 5.21 9.23 -15.47
CA GLY A 27 4.98 8.11 -16.39
C GLY A 27 4.10 7.01 -15.78
N SER A 28 3.89 5.92 -16.54
CA SER A 28 3.02 4.79 -16.16
C SER A 28 3.36 4.21 -14.77
N SER A 29 4.62 4.26 -14.37
CA SER A 29 5.09 3.74 -13.08
C SER A 29 4.45 4.42 -11.87
N VAL A 30 4.07 5.70 -11.96
CA VAL A 30 3.38 6.40 -10.86
C VAL A 30 1.90 6.07 -10.83
N GLN A 31 1.27 5.85 -11.99
CA GLN A 31 -0.12 5.40 -12.07
C GLN A 31 -0.28 3.97 -11.51
N GLU A 32 0.61 3.06 -11.90
CA GLU A 32 0.62 1.69 -11.36
C GLU A 32 0.82 1.68 -9.84
N ARG A 33 1.72 2.54 -9.36
CA ARG A 33 1.99 2.71 -7.93
C ARG A 33 0.80 3.27 -7.18
N LEU A 34 0.13 4.27 -7.75
CA LEU A 34 -1.12 4.82 -7.20
C LEU A 34 -2.18 3.73 -7.06
N LEU A 35 -2.36 2.88 -8.09
CA LEU A 35 -3.31 1.77 -8.05
C LEU A 35 -2.96 0.76 -6.95
N ARG A 36 -1.69 0.35 -6.84
CA ARG A 36 -1.23 -0.56 -5.77
C ARG A 36 -1.42 0.05 -4.37
N THR A 37 -1.06 1.31 -4.19
CA THR A 37 -1.25 2.02 -2.91
C THR A 37 -2.74 2.11 -2.56
N HIS A 38 -3.61 2.36 -3.54
CA HIS A 38 -5.05 2.45 -3.31
C HIS A 38 -5.65 1.10 -2.89
N ALA A 39 -5.36 0.03 -3.63
CA ALA A 39 -5.83 -1.32 -3.29
C ALA A 39 -5.39 -1.74 -1.88
N LYS A 40 -4.18 -1.34 -1.47
CA LYS A 40 -3.68 -1.66 -0.14
C LYS A 40 -4.33 -0.86 0.99
N ILE A 41 -4.65 0.41 0.75
CA ILE A 41 -5.44 1.21 1.71
C ILE A 41 -6.77 0.51 1.97
N GLU A 42 -7.47 0.07 0.92
CA GLU A 42 -8.76 -0.63 1.04
C GLU A 42 -8.62 -1.94 1.82
N ALA A 43 -7.60 -2.75 1.51
CA ALA A 43 -7.34 -4.00 2.21
C ALA A 43 -7.07 -3.80 3.72
N ILE A 44 -6.32 -2.76 4.08
CA ILE A 44 -6.03 -2.44 5.50
C ILE A 44 -7.27 -1.89 6.19
N GLU A 45 -8.03 -1.01 5.56
CA GLU A 45 -9.28 -0.47 6.10
C GLU A 45 -10.31 -1.59 6.34
N ALA A 46 -10.42 -2.56 5.41
CA ALA A 46 -11.26 -3.74 5.58
C ALA A 46 -10.77 -4.64 6.74
N ALA A 47 -9.47 -4.93 6.82
CA ALA A 47 -8.91 -5.74 7.90
C ALA A 47 -9.11 -5.10 9.28
N LEU A 48 -8.94 -3.78 9.38
CA LEU A 48 -9.19 -3.01 10.61
C LEU A 48 -10.69 -3.02 10.98
N ALA A 49 -11.58 -2.86 10.01
CA ALA A 49 -13.03 -2.90 10.24
C ALA A 49 -13.51 -4.29 10.69
N GLU A 50 -12.90 -5.35 10.16
CA GLU A 50 -13.21 -6.74 10.50
C GLU A 50 -12.51 -7.25 11.78
N GLY A 51 -11.65 -6.43 12.40
CA GLY A 51 -10.87 -6.81 13.58
C GLY A 51 -9.90 -7.97 13.31
N LYS A 52 -9.51 -8.16 12.04
CA LYS A 52 -8.56 -9.21 11.65
C LYS A 52 -7.18 -8.91 12.28
N PRO A 53 -6.46 -9.95 12.73
CA PRO A 53 -5.13 -9.78 13.30
C PRO A 53 -4.21 -9.13 12.27
N GLU A 54 -3.34 -8.23 12.74
CA GLU A 54 -2.42 -7.46 11.90
C GLU A 54 -1.62 -8.38 10.98
N PRO A 55 -1.79 -8.30 9.64
CA PRO A 55 -0.87 -8.94 8.73
C PRO A 55 0.55 -8.49 9.06
N ARG A 56 1.52 -9.42 9.14
CA ARG A 56 2.93 -9.02 9.12
C ARG A 56 3.23 -8.43 7.76
N TRP A 57 3.10 -7.11 7.60
CA TRP A 57 3.43 -6.45 6.34
C TRP A 57 4.96 -6.41 6.22
N THR A 58 5.52 -7.36 5.48
CA THR A 58 6.88 -7.23 4.99
C THR A 58 6.88 -6.01 4.08
N VAL A 59 7.69 -4.99 4.39
CA VAL A 59 7.84 -3.81 3.56
C VAL A 59 9.27 -3.74 3.04
N ASP A 60 9.45 -3.36 1.79
CA ASP A 60 10.77 -3.09 1.23
C ASP A 60 11.35 -1.79 1.84
N PRO A 61 12.65 -1.49 1.61
CA PRO A 61 13.30 -0.29 2.14
C PRO A 61 12.66 1.03 1.70
N ASP A 62 11.87 1.03 0.62
CA ASP A 62 11.15 2.19 0.09
C ASP A 62 9.73 2.31 0.65
N GLY A 63 9.35 1.43 1.58
CA GLY A 63 8.05 1.39 2.25
C GLY A 63 6.97 0.67 1.45
N TYR A 64 7.31 0.02 0.34
CA TYR A 64 6.35 -0.77 -0.42
C TYR A 64 6.05 -2.09 0.28
N PRO A 65 4.81 -2.55 0.18
CA PRO A 65 4.45 -3.92 0.49
C PRO A 65 5.33 -4.87 -0.31
N LEU A 66 6.13 -5.69 0.35
CA LEU A 66 6.51 -6.96 -0.23
C LEU A 66 5.25 -7.81 -0.08
N GLU A 67 4.56 -8.05 -1.19
CA GLU A 67 3.51 -9.06 -1.22
C GLU A 67 4.12 -10.33 -0.63
N ILE A 68 3.62 -10.77 0.53
CA ILE A 68 3.89 -12.14 0.95
C ILE A 68 3.08 -12.94 -0.07
N ASP A 69 3.79 -13.40 -1.09
CA ASP A 69 3.25 -14.32 -2.06
C ASP A 69 2.82 -15.56 -1.27
N GLU A 70 1.54 -15.64 -0.90
CA GLU A 70 0.94 -16.83 -0.31
C GLU A 70 1.06 -18.05 -1.24
N ALA A 71 1.56 -17.88 -2.47
CA ALA A 71 1.95 -18.98 -3.34
C ALA A 71 3.21 -19.74 -2.87
N SER A 72 3.98 -19.24 -1.88
CA SER A 72 5.17 -19.94 -1.36
C SER A 72 4.97 -20.69 -0.04
N ALA A 73 3.76 -20.68 0.54
CA ALA A 73 3.48 -21.41 1.79
C ALA A 73 3.15 -22.90 1.57
N HIS A 74 3.04 -23.35 0.32
CA HIS A 74 2.81 -24.75 -0.02
C HIS A 74 3.64 -25.15 -1.24
N LEU A 75 4.92 -25.46 -1.05
CA LEU A 75 5.68 -26.44 -1.84
C LEU A 75 6.86 -26.98 -1.02
#